data_AF-A0A1S1NGD1-F1
#
_entry.id   AF-A0A1S1NGD1-F1
#
_cell.length_a   1.000
_cell.length_b   1.000
_cell.length_c   1.000
_cell.angle_alpha   90.00
_cell.angle_beta   90.00
_cell.angle_gamma   90.00
#
_symmetry.space_group_name_H-M   'P 1'
#
loop_
_entity.id
_entity.type
_entity.pdbx_description
1 polymer ?
#
loop_
_entity_poly.entity_id
_entity_poly.type
_entity_poly.pdbx_seq_one_letter_code
_entity_poly.pdbx_strand_id
1 'polypeptide(L)'
;MNLSKLGLLAVIGATTLSGVANASSYQYSEFHWKQGENQVSLGSSRDRVCFLSGVQGHFEGWGESVYVGKSGASYYLGGKSNQDAVEARATCVVNPKGDKYTQFDTWEQGQSDLYLGDRHNVCFLTAMAGKFEGWKEVIEVKNTSYGVYLGGSSDQHSVKAGAACLSRYNPSLKSYTWKQGESAKILAPSANTVCYLTKVSGKFEGSGEWVRLSQNNGYWMLNGASQQRDVTATATCTSSF
;
A
#
# COMPACT_ATOMS: atom_id res chain seq x y z
N MET A 1 -55.48 56.84 31.27
CA MET A 1 -55.33 56.78 29.79
C MET A 1 -53.99 56.14 29.49
N ASN A 2 -54.03 55.15 28.59
CA ASN A 2 -52.95 54.38 27.93
C ASN A 2 -51.63 55.17 27.73
N LEU A 3 -50.42 54.59 27.71
CA LEU A 3 -50.02 53.44 26.90
C LEU A 3 -48.86 52.64 27.53
N SER A 4 -48.95 51.34 27.29
CA SER A 4 -48.00 50.26 27.49
C SER A 4 -46.82 50.24 26.50
N LYS A 5 -45.71 49.64 26.95
CA LYS A 5 -44.73 48.80 26.22
C LYS A 5 -44.01 49.39 25.00
N LEU A 6 -42.67 49.30 25.00
CA LEU A 6 -41.96 48.22 24.28
C LEU A 6 -40.46 48.30 24.63
N GLY A 7 -39.96 47.27 25.31
CA GLY A 7 -38.51 47.04 25.42
C GLY A 7 -38.01 46.40 24.13
N LEU A 8 -37.01 47.00 23.50
CA LEU A 8 -36.30 46.43 22.37
C LEU A 8 -35.10 45.64 22.91
N LEU A 9 -35.26 44.33 23.11
CA LEU A 9 -34.14 43.42 23.25
C LEU A 9 -33.47 43.27 21.88
N ALA A 10 -32.24 43.75 21.73
CA ALA A 10 -31.40 43.42 20.60
C ALA A 10 -30.92 41.96 20.76
N VAL A 11 -31.56 41.03 20.04
CA VAL A 11 -31.06 39.66 19.89
C VAL A 11 -29.88 39.72 18.92
N ILE A 12 -28.66 39.60 19.45
CA ILE A 12 -27.46 39.34 18.66
C ILE A 12 -27.55 37.89 18.17
N GLY A 13 -28.03 37.71 16.94
CA GLY A 13 -27.96 36.42 16.25
C GLY A 13 -26.52 36.16 15.83
N ALA A 14 -25.76 35.47 16.68
CA ALA A 14 -24.49 34.87 16.27
C ALA A 14 -24.79 33.70 15.31
N THR A 15 -24.71 33.95 14.01
CA THR A 15 -24.68 32.90 13.00
C THR A 15 -23.34 32.17 13.08
N THR A 16 -23.29 31.11 13.88
CA THR A 16 -22.21 30.13 13.76
C THR A 16 -22.39 29.37 12.45
N LEU A 17 -21.67 29.79 11.41
CA LEU A 17 -21.39 28.97 10.22
C LEU A 17 -20.42 27.85 10.59
N SER A 18 -20.85 26.92 11.43
CA SER A 18 -20.14 25.65 11.67
C SER A 18 -20.66 24.63 10.67
N GLY A 19 -20.12 24.73 9.45
CA GLY A 19 -20.44 23.83 8.34
C GLY A 19 -19.22 23.60 7.45
N VAL A 20 -18.02 23.53 8.02
CA VAL A 20 -16.91 22.90 7.30
C VAL A 20 -17.20 21.41 7.34
N ALA A 21 -17.73 20.87 6.24
CA ALA A 21 -17.86 19.44 6.05
C ALA A 21 -16.49 18.82 6.33
N ASN A 22 -16.36 18.09 7.44
CA ASN A 22 -15.16 17.33 7.74
C ASN A 22 -14.94 16.36 6.58
N ALA A 23 -13.96 16.65 5.72
CA ALA A 23 -13.47 15.66 4.78
C ALA A 23 -13.05 14.45 5.62
N SER A 24 -13.75 13.33 5.45
CA SER A 24 -13.50 12.14 6.24
C SER A 24 -12.04 11.73 6.06
N SER A 25 -11.28 11.69 7.16
CA SER A 25 -9.91 11.22 7.16
C SER A 25 -9.87 9.72 6.92
N TYR A 26 -8.95 9.25 6.09
CA TYR A 26 -8.73 7.82 5.92
C TYR A 26 -8.40 7.17 7.25
N GLN A 27 -8.96 5.98 7.48
CA GLN A 27 -8.68 5.17 8.65
C GLN A 27 -7.84 3.96 8.24
N TYR A 28 -6.86 3.62 9.06
CA TYR A 28 -5.86 2.62 8.74
C TYR A 28 -5.73 1.59 9.84
N SER A 29 -5.45 0.36 9.44
CA SER A 29 -5.01 -0.71 10.33
C SER A 29 -3.80 -1.41 9.71
N GLU A 30 -2.71 -1.51 10.47
CA GLU A 30 -1.51 -2.24 10.07
C GLU A 30 -1.54 -3.64 10.70
N PHE A 31 -1.11 -4.62 9.93
CA PHE A 31 -0.99 -6.01 10.36
C PHE A 31 0.40 -6.52 10.03
N HIS A 32 0.85 -7.51 10.80
CA HIS A 32 2.14 -8.15 10.65
C HIS A 32 1.96 -9.65 10.66
N TRP A 33 2.70 -10.34 9.80
CA TRP A 33 2.81 -11.78 9.77
C TRP A 33 4.30 -12.11 9.70
N LYS A 34 4.72 -13.12 10.47
CA LYS A 34 6.04 -13.72 10.34
C LYS A 34 5.93 -15.21 10.01
N GLN A 35 6.98 -15.72 9.41
CA GLN A 35 7.10 -17.14 9.10
C GLN A 35 6.81 -18.03 10.32
N GLY A 36 6.10 -19.13 10.05
CA GLY A 36 5.66 -20.09 11.07
C GLY A 36 4.33 -19.72 11.73
N GLU A 37 3.83 -18.49 11.54
CA GLU A 37 2.50 -18.11 12.01
C GLU A 37 1.40 -18.54 11.06
N ASN A 38 0.22 -18.77 11.64
CA ASN A 38 -1.01 -18.86 10.87
C ASN A 38 -1.27 -17.56 10.11
N GLN A 39 -2.03 -17.69 9.02
CA GLN A 39 -2.47 -16.55 8.23
C GLN A 39 -3.26 -15.54 9.11
N VAL A 40 -2.96 -14.26 8.96
CA VAL A 40 -3.56 -13.18 9.74
C VAL A 40 -4.80 -12.66 9.02
N SER A 41 -5.95 -12.68 9.70
CA SER A 41 -7.16 -12.04 9.17
C SER A 41 -7.01 -10.52 9.19
N LEU A 42 -7.24 -9.89 8.05
CA LEU A 42 -7.18 -8.43 7.88
C LEU A 42 -8.57 -7.76 7.95
N GLY A 43 -9.62 -8.57 8.17
CA GLY A 43 -11.01 -8.14 8.24
C GLY A 43 -11.78 -8.27 6.93
N SER A 44 -13.01 -7.74 6.94
CA SER A 44 -13.98 -7.88 5.86
C SER A 44 -13.53 -7.18 4.58
N SER A 45 -13.69 -7.82 3.42
CA SER A 45 -13.43 -7.21 2.13
C SER A 45 -14.54 -6.25 1.66
N ARG A 46 -15.59 -6.06 2.47
CA ARG A 46 -16.73 -5.20 2.11
C ARG A 46 -16.50 -3.74 2.46
N ASP A 47 -15.73 -3.48 3.51
CA ASP A 47 -15.53 -2.14 4.04
C ASP A 47 -14.12 -1.59 3.78
N ARG A 48 -13.12 -2.44 3.52
CA ARG A 48 -11.71 -2.04 3.38
C ARG A 48 -11.07 -2.51 2.09
N VAL A 49 -9.89 -1.96 1.81
CA VAL A 49 -8.93 -2.48 0.83
C VAL A 49 -7.59 -2.65 1.52
N CYS A 50 -6.94 -3.81 1.34
CA CYS A 50 -5.68 -4.14 1.97
C CYS A 50 -4.59 -4.37 0.93
N PHE A 51 -3.36 -3.96 1.25
CA PHE A 51 -2.19 -4.08 0.37
C PHE A 51 -0.92 -4.38 1.14
N LEU A 52 0.10 -4.87 0.44
CA LEU A 52 1.41 -5.12 1.02
C LEU A 52 2.10 -3.78 1.29
N SER A 53 2.52 -3.59 2.53
CA SER A 53 3.15 -2.35 3.02
C SER A 53 4.56 -2.57 3.55
N GLY A 54 5.01 -3.81 3.71
CA GLY A 54 6.40 -4.10 3.98
C GLY A 54 6.73 -5.55 3.74
N VAL A 55 7.99 -5.79 3.39
CA VAL A 55 8.56 -7.11 3.20
C VAL A 55 9.93 -7.14 3.86
N GLN A 56 10.25 -8.28 4.47
CA GLN A 56 11.51 -8.50 5.16
C GLN A 56 11.91 -9.96 5.02
N GLY A 57 13.21 -10.21 5.04
CA GLY A 57 13.76 -11.53 5.30
C GLY A 57 14.49 -12.13 4.12
N HIS A 58 14.80 -13.41 4.27
CA HIS A 58 15.62 -14.15 3.34
C HIS A 58 14.78 -14.80 2.23
N PHE A 59 14.92 -14.33 0.99
CA PHE A 59 14.20 -14.84 -0.19
C PHE A 59 15.17 -15.60 -1.11
N GLU A 60 15.49 -16.86 -0.77
CA GLU A 60 16.47 -17.68 -1.51
C GLU A 60 15.90 -18.48 -2.68
N GLY A 61 14.58 -18.59 -2.85
CA GLY A 61 14.10 -19.58 -3.80
C GLY A 61 12.59 -19.73 -3.97
N TRP A 62 12.23 -20.94 -4.39
CA TRP A 62 10.89 -21.35 -4.77
C TRP A 62 9.91 -21.45 -3.58
N GLY A 63 10.41 -21.38 -2.35
CA GLY A 63 9.63 -21.58 -1.13
C GLY A 63 9.10 -20.29 -0.53
N GLU A 64 9.77 -19.18 -0.79
CA GLU A 64 9.61 -17.92 -0.06
C GLU A 64 8.59 -17.03 -0.77
N SER A 65 7.53 -16.70 -0.04
CA SER A 65 6.45 -15.87 -0.53
C SER A 65 5.77 -15.16 0.62
N VAL A 66 5.30 -13.95 0.34
CA VAL A 66 4.41 -13.18 1.20
C VAL A 66 3.29 -12.59 0.36
N TYR A 67 2.09 -12.52 0.93
CA TYR A 67 0.92 -12.06 0.20
C TYR A 67 -0.15 -11.44 1.09
N VAL A 68 -0.86 -10.48 0.52
CA VAL A 68 -2.20 -10.05 0.89
C VAL A 68 -3.16 -10.65 -0.12
N GLY A 69 -4.11 -11.46 0.34
CA GLY A 69 -5.08 -12.13 -0.52
C GLY A 69 -6.51 -11.97 -0.01
N LYS A 70 -7.46 -12.27 -0.87
CA LYS A 70 -8.89 -12.30 -0.53
C LYS A 70 -9.40 -13.74 -0.61
N SER A 71 -10.05 -14.22 0.44
CA SER A 71 -10.76 -15.50 0.45
C SER A 71 -12.18 -15.28 0.99
N GLY A 72 -13.18 -15.55 0.14
CA GLY A 72 -14.56 -15.18 0.41
C GLY A 72 -14.74 -13.67 0.63
N ALA A 73 -15.32 -13.31 1.77
CA ALA A 73 -15.59 -11.93 2.16
C ALA A 73 -14.52 -11.33 3.08
N SER A 74 -13.31 -11.92 3.15
CA SER A 74 -12.25 -11.49 4.06
C SER A 74 -10.91 -11.35 3.34
N TYR A 75 -10.13 -10.37 3.80
CA TYR A 75 -8.72 -10.23 3.46
C TYR A 75 -7.84 -10.96 4.46
N TYR A 76 -6.68 -11.37 4.00
CA TYR A 76 -5.71 -12.10 4.80
C TYR A 76 -4.27 -11.74 4.40
N LEU A 77 -3.37 -11.72 5.39
CA LEU A 77 -1.93 -11.61 5.20
C LEU A 77 -1.30 -12.95 5.57
N GLY A 78 -0.39 -13.44 4.73
CA GLY A 78 0.37 -14.63 5.04
C GLY A 78 1.56 -14.79 4.13
N GLY A 79 2.13 -15.98 4.17
CA GLY A 79 3.27 -16.33 3.35
C GLY A 79 3.64 -17.79 3.53
N LYS A 80 4.69 -18.18 2.83
CA LYS A 80 5.36 -19.47 2.98
C LYS A 80 6.86 -19.19 2.92
N SER A 81 7.64 -19.91 3.71
CA SER A 81 9.09 -19.86 3.65
C SER A 81 9.65 -21.12 4.29
N ASN A 82 10.79 -21.61 3.77
CA ASN A 82 11.60 -22.63 4.42
C ASN A 82 12.85 -22.03 5.10
N GLN A 83 13.01 -20.71 5.04
CA GLN A 83 14.15 -19.97 5.58
C GLN A 83 13.91 -19.56 7.05
N ASP A 84 14.70 -18.63 7.58
CA ASP A 84 14.36 -17.92 8.80
C ASP A 84 14.01 -16.46 8.49
N ALA A 85 13.11 -15.88 9.29
CA ALA A 85 12.82 -14.44 9.31
C ALA A 85 12.16 -13.82 8.06
N VAL A 86 11.46 -14.61 7.24
CA VAL A 86 10.55 -14.01 6.23
C VAL A 86 9.33 -13.42 6.93
N GLU A 87 9.10 -12.13 6.72
CA GLU A 87 8.01 -11.39 7.32
C GLU A 87 7.34 -10.46 6.31
N ALA A 88 6.08 -10.12 6.58
CA ALA A 88 5.36 -9.14 5.81
C ALA A 88 4.48 -8.26 6.68
N ARG A 89 4.22 -7.06 6.17
CA ARG A 89 3.26 -6.11 6.75
C ARG A 89 2.20 -5.77 5.74
N ALA A 90 0.95 -5.72 6.17
CA ALA A 90 -0.15 -5.24 5.36
C ALA A 90 -0.75 -3.98 5.99
N THR A 91 -1.18 -3.04 5.14
CA THR A 91 -2.02 -1.93 5.58
C THR A 91 -3.39 -2.06 4.93
N CYS A 92 -4.44 -1.87 5.72
CA CYS A 92 -5.80 -1.79 5.22
C CYS A 92 -6.35 -0.38 5.41
N VAL A 93 -6.99 0.14 4.36
CA VAL A 93 -7.73 1.39 4.37
C VAL A 93 -9.20 1.07 4.55
N VAL A 94 -9.79 1.50 5.66
CA VAL A 94 -11.21 1.31 5.95
C VAL A 94 -12.01 2.43 5.29
N ASN A 95 -13.10 2.06 4.62
CA ASN A 95 -13.97 2.92 3.84
C ASN A 95 -13.20 3.79 2.82
N PRO A 96 -12.43 3.18 1.90
CA PRO A 96 -11.79 3.93 0.82
C PRO A 96 -12.84 4.61 -0.06
N LYS A 97 -12.42 5.64 -0.79
CA LYS A 97 -13.33 6.44 -1.61
C LYS A 97 -13.70 5.64 -2.87
N GLY A 98 -14.97 5.69 -3.26
CA GLY A 98 -15.43 5.07 -4.51
C GLY A 98 -15.52 3.54 -4.45
N ASP A 99 -15.33 2.89 -5.59
CA ASP A 99 -15.44 1.43 -5.73
C ASP A 99 -14.38 0.70 -4.89
N LYS A 100 -14.77 -0.41 -4.28
CA LYS A 100 -13.93 -1.27 -3.44
C LYS A 100 -13.65 -2.62 -4.10
N TYR A 101 -14.17 -2.85 -5.30
CA TYR A 101 -13.87 -4.03 -6.08
C TYR A 101 -12.40 -4.02 -6.49
N THR A 102 -11.65 -4.99 -5.98
CA THR A 102 -10.25 -5.23 -6.31
C THR A 102 -10.15 -6.44 -7.21
N GLN A 103 -9.63 -6.27 -8.42
CA GLN A 103 -9.14 -7.37 -9.24
C GLN A 103 -7.74 -7.75 -8.74
N PHE A 104 -7.50 -9.05 -8.51
CA PHE A 104 -6.20 -9.59 -8.13
C PHE A 104 -5.57 -10.29 -9.33
N ASP A 105 -4.34 -9.92 -9.63
CA ASP A 105 -3.59 -10.44 -10.76
C ASP A 105 -2.19 -10.87 -10.31
N THR A 106 -1.60 -11.83 -11.03
CA THR A 106 -0.28 -12.37 -10.71
C THR A 106 0.57 -12.41 -11.97
N TRP A 107 1.80 -11.95 -11.83
CA TRP A 107 2.84 -12.03 -12.86
C TRP A 107 3.95 -12.97 -12.37
N GLU A 108 4.52 -13.72 -13.31
CA GLU A 108 5.65 -14.60 -13.06
C GLU A 108 6.79 -14.29 -14.04
N GLN A 109 8.02 -14.44 -13.56
CA GLN A 109 9.23 -14.26 -14.38
C GLN A 109 9.16 -15.04 -15.70
N GLY A 110 9.59 -14.38 -16.77
CA GLY A 110 9.55 -14.92 -18.14
C GLY A 110 8.25 -14.58 -18.88
N GLN A 111 7.22 -14.08 -18.19
CA GLN A 111 6.04 -13.51 -18.84
C GLN A 111 6.29 -12.06 -19.26
N SER A 112 5.63 -11.65 -20.35
CA SER A 112 5.45 -10.24 -20.65
C SER A 112 4.72 -9.53 -19.50
N ASP A 113 4.94 -8.22 -19.37
CA ASP A 113 4.20 -7.38 -18.44
C ASP A 113 2.68 -7.58 -18.60
N LEU A 114 1.98 -7.83 -17.49
CA LEU A 114 0.55 -8.08 -17.43
C LEU A 114 -0.22 -6.75 -17.36
N TYR A 115 -1.13 -6.51 -18.30
CA TYR A 115 -2.01 -5.35 -18.26
C TYR A 115 -3.05 -5.48 -17.13
N LEU A 116 -3.02 -4.53 -16.19
CA LEU A 116 -3.92 -4.48 -15.04
C LEU A 116 -5.13 -3.57 -15.24
N GLY A 117 -5.12 -2.77 -16.31
CA GLY A 117 -6.21 -1.86 -16.65
C GLY A 117 -5.73 -0.48 -17.09
N ASP A 118 -6.70 0.42 -17.26
CA ASP A 118 -6.43 1.75 -17.79
C ASP A 118 -5.63 2.62 -16.80
N ARG A 119 -5.14 3.75 -17.29
CA ARG A 119 -4.32 4.70 -16.49
C ARG A 119 -5.07 5.35 -15.32
N HIS A 120 -6.37 5.11 -15.18
CA HIS A 120 -7.18 5.65 -14.09
C HIS A 120 -7.26 4.66 -12.92
N ASN A 121 -6.70 3.46 -13.05
CA ASN A 121 -6.62 2.51 -11.97
C ASN A 121 -5.53 2.88 -10.95
N VAL A 122 -5.85 2.69 -9.68
CA VAL A 122 -4.90 2.68 -8.56
C VAL A 122 -4.52 1.23 -8.30
N CYS A 123 -3.31 0.84 -8.72
CA CYS A 123 -2.80 -0.51 -8.56
C CYS A 123 -1.62 -0.55 -7.58
N PHE A 124 -1.59 -1.59 -6.75
CA PHE A 124 -0.62 -1.75 -5.66
C PHE A 124 -0.15 -3.20 -5.56
N LEU A 125 1.05 -3.40 -5.02
CA LEU A 125 1.58 -4.74 -4.77
C LEU A 125 0.79 -5.43 -3.66
N THR A 126 0.48 -6.70 -3.91
CA THR A 126 -0.19 -7.59 -2.97
C THR A 126 0.63 -8.83 -2.67
N ALA A 127 1.56 -9.23 -3.52
CA ALA A 127 2.44 -10.37 -3.23
C ALA A 127 3.85 -10.19 -3.79
N MET A 128 4.80 -10.84 -3.12
CA MET A 128 6.19 -10.99 -3.53
C MET A 128 6.59 -12.44 -3.25
N ALA A 129 7.16 -13.12 -4.24
CA ALA A 129 7.65 -14.47 -4.06
C ALA A 129 8.86 -14.75 -4.96
N GLY A 130 9.62 -15.79 -4.63
CA GLY A 130 10.77 -16.23 -5.40
C GLY A 130 12.09 -15.77 -4.82
N LYS A 131 13.14 -15.95 -5.63
CA LYS A 131 14.53 -15.71 -5.27
C LYS A 131 14.95 -14.27 -5.53
N PHE A 132 15.35 -13.54 -4.49
CA PHE A 132 15.80 -12.14 -4.56
C PHE A 132 17.28 -12.04 -4.15
N GLU A 133 18.20 -12.45 -5.03
CA GLU A 133 19.65 -12.51 -4.73
C GLU A 133 20.50 -11.43 -5.43
N GLY A 134 19.88 -10.46 -6.10
CA GLY A 134 20.63 -9.46 -6.87
C GLY A 134 19.87 -8.19 -7.17
N TRP A 135 20.56 -7.28 -7.86
CA TRP A 135 20.06 -5.96 -8.25
C TRP A 135 19.07 -6.01 -9.42
N LYS A 136 18.98 -7.14 -10.11
CA LYS A 136 18.07 -7.32 -11.25
C LYS A 136 16.71 -7.85 -10.85
N GLU A 137 16.60 -8.42 -9.65
CA GLU A 137 15.35 -8.92 -9.09
C GLU A 137 14.47 -7.73 -8.74
N VAL A 138 13.42 -7.56 -9.53
CA VAL A 138 12.49 -6.44 -9.47
C VAL A 138 11.08 -6.98 -9.64
N ILE A 139 10.17 -6.55 -8.79
CA ILE A 139 8.73 -6.61 -9.03
C ILE A 139 8.18 -5.18 -9.04
N GLU A 140 7.30 -4.87 -10.00
CA GLU A 140 6.86 -3.50 -10.22
C GLU A 140 5.46 -3.40 -10.83
N VAL A 141 4.66 -2.49 -10.28
CA VAL A 141 3.46 -1.92 -10.89
C VAL A 141 3.87 -0.65 -11.65
N LYS A 142 3.83 -0.71 -12.99
CA LYS A 142 4.26 0.35 -13.91
C LYS A 142 3.05 1.16 -14.37
N ASN A 143 3.01 2.44 -14.03
CA ASN A 143 2.01 3.37 -14.56
C ASN A 143 2.56 4.05 -15.82
N THR A 144 1.90 3.83 -16.97
CA THR A 144 2.31 4.38 -18.27
C THR A 144 1.21 5.26 -18.87
N SER A 145 1.50 5.92 -19.99
CA SER A 145 0.47 6.65 -20.75
C SER A 145 -0.62 5.74 -21.34
N TYR A 146 -0.33 4.45 -21.52
CA TYR A 146 -1.20 3.47 -22.17
C TYR A 146 -2.00 2.60 -21.18
N GLY A 147 -1.64 2.64 -19.90
CA GLY A 147 -2.28 1.86 -18.85
C GLY A 147 -1.33 1.48 -17.74
N VAL A 148 -1.82 0.61 -16.85
CA VAL A 148 -1.09 0.12 -15.69
C VAL A 148 -0.74 -1.35 -15.90
N TYR A 149 0.51 -1.72 -15.59
CA TYR A 149 1.03 -3.05 -15.84
C TYR A 149 1.71 -3.62 -14.60
N LEU A 150 1.58 -4.93 -14.36
CA LEU A 150 2.38 -5.68 -13.40
C LEU A 150 3.48 -6.42 -14.13
N GLY A 151 4.71 -6.29 -13.66
CA GLY A 151 5.81 -7.03 -14.23
C GLY A 151 7.03 -7.02 -13.33
N GLY A 152 8.16 -7.36 -13.92
CA GLY A 152 9.41 -7.45 -13.20
C GLY A 152 10.57 -7.84 -14.10
N SER A 153 11.72 -7.99 -13.48
CA SER A 153 12.92 -8.56 -14.10
C SER A 153 13.61 -9.42 -13.06
N SER A 154 14.34 -10.44 -13.50
CA SER A 154 15.20 -11.25 -12.65
C SER A 154 16.13 -12.10 -13.52
N ASP A 155 17.34 -12.34 -13.03
CA ASP A 155 18.28 -13.34 -13.56
C ASP A 155 18.16 -14.69 -12.80
N GLN A 156 17.33 -14.75 -11.76
CA GLN A 156 17.10 -15.94 -10.94
C GLN A 156 15.99 -16.81 -11.54
N HIS A 157 15.40 -17.69 -10.73
CA HIS A 157 14.20 -18.43 -11.08
C HIS A 157 13.06 -18.02 -10.13
N SER A 158 11.85 -17.97 -10.68
CA SER A 158 10.59 -17.99 -9.91
C SER A 158 10.26 -16.72 -9.16
N VAL A 159 10.82 -15.59 -9.58
CA VAL A 159 10.34 -14.29 -9.12
C VAL A 159 8.90 -14.11 -9.59
N LYS A 160 8.01 -13.83 -8.64
CA LYS A 160 6.59 -13.59 -8.89
C LYS A 160 6.13 -12.35 -8.14
N ALA A 161 5.14 -11.69 -8.71
CA ALA A 161 4.50 -10.52 -8.13
C ALA A 161 2.98 -10.74 -8.13
N GLY A 162 2.32 -10.27 -7.08
CA GLY A 162 0.88 -10.06 -7.08
C GLY A 162 0.58 -8.58 -7.06
N ALA A 163 -0.46 -8.16 -7.76
CA ALA A 163 -1.03 -6.83 -7.63
C ALA A 163 -2.55 -6.90 -7.49
N ALA A 164 -3.12 -5.82 -6.98
CA ALA A 164 -4.55 -5.57 -7.11
C ALA A 164 -4.83 -4.12 -7.48
N CYS A 165 -5.96 -3.90 -8.15
CA CYS A 165 -6.33 -2.59 -8.70
C CYS A 165 -7.72 -2.14 -8.26
N LEU A 166 -7.84 -0.83 -8.07
CA LEU A 166 -9.08 -0.11 -7.83
C LEU A 166 -9.34 0.85 -8.99
N SER A 167 -10.56 0.85 -9.54
CA SER A 167 -10.93 1.85 -10.55
C SER A 167 -11.14 3.22 -9.90
N ARG A 168 -10.39 4.23 -10.34
CA ARG A 168 -10.54 5.62 -9.89
C ARG A 168 -10.72 6.51 -11.09
N TYR A 169 -11.37 7.66 -10.93
CA TYR A 169 -11.48 8.63 -12.01
C TYR A 169 -10.32 9.62 -11.90
N ASN A 170 -9.36 9.57 -12.84
CA ASN A 170 -8.18 10.44 -12.90
C ASN A 170 -7.44 10.58 -11.56
N PRO A 171 -6.89 9.49 -10.99
CA PRO A 171 -6.17 9.57 -9.73
C PRO A 171 -4.92 10.45 -9.87
N SER A 172 -4.73 11.36 -8.92
CA SER A 172 -3.45 12.07 -8.80
C SER A 172 -2.44 11.11 -8.18
N LEU A 173 -1.45 10.69 -8.95
CA LEU A 173 -0.43 9.73 -8.53
C LEU A 173 0.92 10.44 -8.36
N LYS A 174 1.56 10.24 -7.22
CA LYS A 174 2.93 10.72 -6.97
C LYS A 174 3.79 9.60 -6.39
N SER A 175 4.89 9.30 -7.06
CA SER A 175 5.79 8.21 -6.69
C SER A 175 7.06 8.72 -6.00
N TYR A 176 7.54 7.91 -5.06
CA TYR A 176 8.73 8.17 -4.28
C TYR A 176 9.54 6.89 -4.15
N THR A 177 10.82 6.96 -4.45
CA THR A 177 11.74 5.83 -4.35
C THR A 177 12.70 6.04 -3.19
N TRP A 178 12.78 5.06 -2.30
CA TRP A 178 13.84 4.94 -1.32
C TRP A 178 14.89 3.95 -1.84
N LYS A 179 16.16 4.25 -1.60
CA LYS A 179 17.29 3.37 -1.89
C LYS A 179 18.08 3.11 -0.60
N GLN A 180 18.68 1.94 -0.52
CA GLN A 180 19.59 1.60 0.55
C GLN A 180 20.60 2.72 0.86
N GLY A 181 20.78 3.00 2.15
CA GLY A 181 21.67 4.04 2.65
C GLY A 181 21.02 5.44 2.72
N GLU A 182 19.87 5.64 2.08
CA GLU A 182 19.11 6.88 2.27
C GLU A 182 18.37 6.90 3.61
N SER A 183 18.21 8.09 4.19
CA SER A 183 17.26 8.30 5.28
C SER A 183 15.83 8.01 4.84
N ALA A 184 14.97 7.68 5.80
CA ALA A 184 13.54 7.50 5.56
C ALA A 184 12.93 8.71 4.81
N LYS A 185 12.04 8.45 3.84
CA LYS A 185 11.39 9.48 3.03
C LYS A 185 10.00 9.78 3.55
N ILE A 186 9.72 11.04 3.86
CA ILE A 186 8.38 11.54 4.12
C ILE A 186 7.66 11.71 2.77
N LEU A 187 6.49 11.10 2.60
CA LEU A 187 5.81 11.03 1.32
C LEU A 187 4.65 12.01 1.21
N ALA A 188 3.66 11.88 2.10
CA ALA A 188 2.42 12.65 2.07
C ALA A 188 1.70 12.60 3.43
N PRO A 189 0.84 13.58 3.76
CA PRO A 189 -0.02 13.51 4.93
C PRO A 189 -0.95 12.29 4.88
N SER A 190 -1.02 11.50 5.96
CA SER A 190 -1.87 10.31 6.00
C SER A 190 -3.35 10.62 6.18
N ALA A 191 -3.73 11.83 6.60
CA ALA A 191 -5.13 12.16 6.82
C ALA A 191 -5.98 12.06 5.53
N ASN A 192 -5.41 12.47 4.39
CA ASN A 192 -6.15 12.62 3.13
C ASN A 192 -5.50 11.92 1.94
N THR A 193 -4.40 11.21 2.15
CA THR A 193 -3.63 10.52 1.11
C THR A 193 -3.36 9.09 1.56
N VAL A 194 -3.47 8.13 0.66
CA VAL A 194 -2.98 6.77 0.87
C VAL A 194 -1.73 6.59 0.03
N CYS A 195 -0.70 6.01 0.63
CA CYS A 195 0.47 5.53 -0.09
C CYS A 195 0.49 3.99 -0.05
N TYR A 196 1.07 3.37 -1.08
CA TYR A 196 1.18 1.92 -1.21
C TYR A 196 2.44 1.55 -1.99
N LEU A 197 2.97 0.34 -1.78
CA LEU A 197 4.14 -0.13 -2.50
C LEU A 197 3.77 -0.45 -3.96
N THR A 198 4.60 0.04 -4.87
CA THR A 198 4.52 -0.23 -6.31
C THR A 198 5.78 -0.87 -6.86
N LYS A 199 6.90 -0.83 -6.15
CA LYS A 199 8.13 -1.52 -6.55
C LYS A 199 8.87 -2.04 -5.33
N VAL A 200 9.39 -3.26 -5.43
CA VAL A 200 10.43 -3.79 -4.55
C VAL A 200 11.50 -4.40 -5.43
N SER A 201 12.75 -4.13 -5.09
CA SER A 201 13.89 -4.66 -5.83
C SER A 201 15.12 -4.80 -4.94
N GLY A 202 16.02 -5.69 -5.35
CA GLY A 202 17.33 -5.86 -4.76
C GLY A 202 17.48 -7.21 -4.07
N LYS A 203 18.59 -7.32 -3.34
CA LYS A 203 19.05 -8.56 -2.72
C LYS A 203 18.52 -8.68 -1.29
N PHE A 204 17.70 -9.70 -1.06
CA PHE A 204 17.07 -10.07 0.22
C PHE A 204 17.67 -11.41 0.71
N GLU A 205 18.88 -11.35 1.27
CA GLU A 205 19.70 -12.51 1.66
C GLU A 205 19.68 -12.83 3.17
N GLY A 206 18.84 -12.13 3.94
CA GLY A 206 18.86 -12.31 5.38
C GLY A 206 17.75 -11.56 6.11
N SER A 207 17.77 -11.68 7.43
CA SER A 207 16.79 -11.05 8.31
C SER A 207 16.95 -9.53 8.42
N GLY A 208 18.05 -8.97 7.92
CA GLY A 208 18.37 -7.54 7.97
C GLY A 208 17.81 -6.71 6.82
N GLU A 209 17.40 -7.37 5.74
CA GLU A 209 16.87 -6.74 4.53
C GLU A 209 15.37 -6.52 4.64
N TRP A 210 14.94 -5.26 4.65
CA TRP A 210 13.53 -4.92 4.63
C TRP A 210 13.26 -3.59 3.95
N VAL A 211 12.06 -3.48 3.42
CA VAL A 211 11.45 -2.21 3.00
C VAL A 211 10.07 -2.10 3.62
N ARG A 212 9.71 -0.90 4.07
CA ARG A 212 8.44 -0.65 4.76
C ARG A 212 7.92 0.74 4.44
N LEU A 213 6.65 0.75 4.09
CA LEU A 213 5.78 1.89 4.14
C LEU A 213 5.05 1.90 5.49
N SER A 214 5.10 3.01 6.21
CA SER A 214 4.50 3.15 7.55
C SER A 214 3.92 4.54 7.77
N GLN A 215 3.10 4.67 8.81
CA GLN A 215 2.56 5.96 9.25
C GLN A 215 3.30 6.43 10.49
N ASN A 216 3.78 7.67 10.48
CA ASN A 216 4.47 8.30 11.60
C ASN A 216 4.12 9.79 11.65
N ASN A 217 3.70 10.28 12.81
CA ASN A 217 3.36 11.69 13.04
C ASN A 217 2.40 12.30 12.00
N GLY A 218 1.41 11.52 11.53
CA GLY A 218 0.43 11.98 10.54
C GLY A 218 0.94 12.01 9.09
N TYR A 219 2.09 11.41 8.81
CA TYR A 219 2.64 11.28 7.46
C TYR A 219 2.90 9.82 7.11
N TRP A 220 2.78 9.52 5.82
CA TRP A 220 3.35 8.32 5.22
C TRP A 220 4.86 8.45 5.10
N MET A 221 5.57 7.39 5.48
CA MET A 221 7.02 7.29 5.36
C MET A 221 7.41 5.99 4.65
N LEU A 222 8.32 6.09 3.69
CA LEU A 222 8.98 4.94 3.07
C LEU A 222 10.40 4.83 3.64
N ASN A 223 10.74 3.66 4.15
CA ASN A 223 12.05 3.37 4.71
C ASN A 223 12.47 1.94 4.39
N GLY A 224 13.73 1.62 4.67
CA GLY A 224 14.26 0.26 4.60
C GLY A 224 15.55 0.13 5.37
N ALA A 225 16.02 -1.11 5.51
CA ALA A 225 17.39 -1.41 5.89
C ALA A 225 17.88 -2.59 5.05
N SER A 226 19.19 -2.65 4.84
CA SER A 226 19.85 -3.76 4.16
C SER A 226 21.34 -3.70 4.45
N GLN A 227 21.96 -4.86 4.62
CA GLN A 227 23.42 -5.02 4.64
C GLN A 227 23.97 -5.41 3.26
N GLN A 228 23.08 -5.62 2.28
CA GLN A 228 23.40 -6.02 0.91
C GLN A 228 23.72 -4.81 0.04
N ARG A 229 23.57 -4.91 -1.29
CA ARG A 229 23.58 -3.75 -2.19
C ARG A 229 22.24 -3.68 -2.91
N ASP A 230 21.85 -2.46 -3.29
CA ASP A 230 20.78 -2.20 -4.26
C ASP A 230 19.36 -2.57 -3.80
N VAL A 231 19.12 -2.75 -2.51
CA VAL A 231 17.74 -2.83 -1.99
C VAL A 231 17.05 -1.48 -2.18
N THR A 232 15.93 -1.50 -2.90
CA THR A 232 15.14 -0.32 -3.22
C THR A 232 13.65 -0.62 -3.11
N ALA A 233 12.87 0.43 -2.80
CA ALA A 233 11.43 0.37 -2.85
C ALA A 233 10.88 1.65 -3.46
N THR A 234 9.77 1.53 -4.18
CA THR A 234 8.95 2.67 -4.61
C THR A 234 7.58 2.56 -4.00
N ALA A 235 7.11 3.67 -3.45
CA ALA A 235 5.73 3.85 -3.04
C ALA A 235 5.07 4.93 -3.90
N THR A 236 3.79 4.73 -4.21
CA THR A 236 2.96 5.71 -4.91
C THR A 236 1.84 6.17 -3.98
N CYS A 237 1.54 7.46 -4.01
CA CYS A 237 0.57 8.10 -3.14
C CYS A 237 -0.55 8.74 -3.97
N THR A 238 -1.78 8.72 -3.44
CA THR A 238 -2.95 9.36 -4.04
C THR A 238 -3.97 9.83 -3.00
N SER A 239 -4.64 10.95 -3.30
CA SER A 239 -5.73 11.50 -2.47
C SER A 239 -7.11 10.92 -2.82
N SER A 240 -7.18 10.10 -3.87
CA SER A 240 -8.37 9.43 -4.38
C SER A 240 -8.19 7.91 -4.32
N PHE A 241 -7.80 7.41 -3.14
CA PHE A 241 -7.70 5.98 -2.87
C PHE A 241 -9.03 5.42 -2.40
#